data_AF-A0A359F666-F1
#
_entry.id   AF-A0A359F666-F1
#
_cell.length_a   1.000
_cell.length_b   1.000
_cell.length_c   1.000
_cell.angle_alpha   90.00
_cell.angle_beta   90.00
_cell.angle_gamma   90.00
#
_symmetry.space_group_name_H-M   'P 1'
#
loop_
_entity.id
_entity.type
_entity.pdbx_description
1 polymer ?
#
loop_
_entity_poly.entity_id
_entity_poly.type
_entity_poly.pdbx_seq_one_letter_code
_entity_poly.pdbx_strand_id
1 'polypeptide(L)'
;AVMLIGCADPHTVELYAEFKYSEPEVPPAGTPYPGSLTVANKAEEQCFAAFTAFAGVTWEESKFDVQAYWPSERSWTSANDRRVLCGVYLVTGDMAKGSARGLGK
;
A
#
# COMPACT_ATOMS: atom_id res chain seq x y z
N ALA A 1 -5.19 15.20 8.81
CA ALA A 1 -3.85 15.53 8.25
C ALA A 1 -2.95 14.33 8.46
N VAL A 2 -2.03 14.05 7.54
CA VAL A 2 -1.03 12.97 7.63
C VAL A 2 0.35 13.59 7.72
N MET A 3 1.24 13.03 8.54
CA MET A 3 2.63 13.49 8.68
C MET A 3 3.57 12.38 8.23
N LEU A 4 4.55 12.72 7.40
CA LEU A 4 5.63 11.82 7.01
C LEU A 4 6.75 11.94 8.03
N ILE A 5 7.10 10.82 8.66
CA ILE A 5 8.16 10.71 9.68
C ILE A 5 9.04 9.49 9.37
N GLY A 6 10.21 9.41 10.01
CA GLY A 6 11.10 8.27 9.83
C GLY A 6 10.58 7.02 10.54
N CYS A 7 10.91 5.82 10.05
CA CYS A 7 10.47 4.58 10.69
C CYS A 7 11.01 4.42 12.13
N ALA A 8 12.08 5.13 12.49
CA ALA A 8 12.62 5.16 13.86
C ALA A 8 11.70 5.91 14.84
N ASP A 9 10.83 6.78 14.34
CA ASP A 9 9.83 7.50 15.11
C ASP A 9 8.54 6.68 15.22
N PRO A 10 7.78 6.78 16.32
CA PRO A 10 6.49 6.10 16.46
C PRO A 10 5.52 6.49 15.35
N HIS A 11 5.01 5.52 14.59
CA HIS A 11 4.10 5.74 13.46
C HIS A 11 2.98 4.72 13.43
N THR A 12 1.85 5.09 12.82
CA THR A 12 0.69 4.20 12.68
C THR A 12 0.78 3.30 11.46
N VAL A 13 1.42 3.77 10.39
CA VAL A 13 1.56 3.04 9.12
C VAL A 13 2.95 3.28 8.56
N GLU A 14 3.63 2.21 8.17
CA GLU A 14 4.85 2.27 7.36
C GLU A 14 4.50 2.01 5.90
N LEU A 15 4.89 2.91 4.99
CA LEU A 15 4.77 2.64 3.55
C LEU A 15 5.97 1.81 3.09
N TYR A 16 5.72 0.62 2.58
CA TYR A 16 6.79 -0.32 2.18
C TYR A 16 6.91 -0.51 0.66
N ALA A 17 5.86 -0.18 -0.10
CA ALA A 17 5.88 -0.23 -1.56
C ALA A 17 4.97 0.84 -2.19
N GLU A 18 5.32 1.24 -3.40
CA GLU A 18 4.49 2.07 -4.29
C GLU A 18 4.44 1.41 -5.66
N PHE A 19 3.24 1.33 -6.23
CA PHE A 19 3.01 0.85 -7.58
C PHE A 19 2.26 1.89 -8.40
N LYS A 20 2.40 1.77 -9.73
CA LYS A 20 1.47 2.41 -10.65
C LYS A 20 0.43 1.37 -11.06
N TYR A 21 -0.84 1.68 -10.87
CA TYR A 21 -1.96 0.87 -11.31
C TYR A 21 -1.83 0.59 -12.80
N SER A 22 -1.54 -0.66 -13.15
CA SER A 22 -1.37 -1.16 -14.50
C SER A 22 -2.01 -2.54 -14.62
N GLU A 23 -2.77 -2.77 -15.68
CA GLU A 23 -3.18 -4.10 -16.13
C GLU A 23 -2.67 -4.23 -17.56
N PRO A 24 -1.99 -5.33 -17.91
CA PRO A 24 -0.54 -5.47 -18.15
C PRO A 24 0.27 -4.25 -18.67
N GLU A 25 -0.37 -3.14 -19.01
CA GLU A 25 0.23 -1.86 -19.35
C GLU A 25 -0.46 -0.74 -18.55
N VAL A 26 0.24 0.36 -18.31
CA VAL A 26 -0.34 1.54 -17.66
C VAL A 26 -1.50 2.03 -18.53
N PRO A 27 -2.74 2.15 -18.01
CA PRO A 27 -3.84 2.69 -18.79
C PRO A 27 -3.46 4.07 -19.34
N PRO A 28 -3.66 4.33 -20.64
CA PRO A 28 -3.40 5.64 -21.21
C PRO A 28 -4.03 6.75 -20.37
N ALA A 29 -3.42 7.95 -20.39
CA ALA A 29 -4.05 9.11 -19.77
C ALA A 29 -5.47 9.28 -20.36
N GLY A 30 -6.46 9.46 -19.47
CA GLY A 30 -7.87 9.59 -19.86
C GLY A 30 -8.67 8.28 -19.90
N THR A 31 -8.10 7.11 -19.57
CA THR A 31 -8.92 5.91 -19.31
C THR A 31 -9.93 6.21 -18.18
N PRO A 32 -11.22 5.86 -18.33
CA PRO A 32 -12.22 6.02 -17.28
C PRO A 32 -11.84 5.26 -16.01
N TYR A 33 -12.35 5.70 -14.86
CA TYR A 33 -12.14 4.97 -13.61
C TYR A 33 -12.83 3.59 -13.69
N PRO A 34 -12.11 2.47 -13.51
CA PRO A 34 -12.68 1.13 -13.68
C PRO A 34 -13.81 0.77 -12.68
N GLY A 35 -13.97 1.58 -11.64
CA GLY A 35 -14.83 1.29 -10.50
C GLY A 35 -13.99 1.05 -9.24
N SER A 36 -14.48 1.51 -8.09
CA SER A 36 -13.70 1.52 -6.85
C SER A 36 -13.31 0.12 -6.40
N LEU A 37 -14.22 -0.84 -6.49
CA LEU A 37 -13.97 -2.22 -6.09
C LEU A 37 -12.90 -2.89 -6.97
N THR A 38 -12.95 -2.68 -8.28
CA THR A 38 -11.92 -3.20 -9.21
C THR A 38 -10.55 -2.63 -8.88
N VAL A 39 -10.48 -1.33 -8.63
CA VAL A 39 -9.21 -0.66 -8.31
C VAL A 39 -8.68 -1.08 -6.93
N ALA A 40 -9.57 -1.21 -5.95
CA ALA A 40 -9.24 -1.67 -4.60
C ALA A 40 -8.70 -3.11 -4.59
N ASN A 41 -9.43 -4.06 -5.19
CA ASN A 41 -9.03 -5.47 -5.23
C ASN A 41 -7.63 -5.65 -5.85
N LYS A 42 -7.33 -4.90 -6.92
CA LYS A 42 -6.02 -4.95 -7.55
C LYS A 42 -4.92 -4.34 -6.69
N ALA A 43 -5.22 -3.22 -6.03
CA ALA A 43 -4.28 -2.60 -5.10
C ALA A 43 -3.95 -3.52 -3.93
N GLU A 44 -4.97 -4.17 -3.35
CA GLU A 44 -4.81 -5.18 -2.30
C GLU A 44 -3.94 -6.34 -2.77
N GLU A 45 -4.27 -6.96 -3.92
CA GLU A 45 -3.48 -8.05 -4.52
C GLU A 45 -1.99 -7.68 -4.62
N GLN A 46 -1.68 -6.49 -5.17
CA GLN A 46 -0.32 -6.01 -5.32
C GLN A 46 0.38 -5.81 -3.98
N CYS A 47 -0.32 -5.23 -3.00
CA CYS A 47 0.27 -4.97 -1.69
C CYS A 47 0.54 -6.28 -0.93
N PHE A 48 -0.42 -7.20 -0.85
CA PHE A 48 -0.21 -8.49 -0.19
C PHE A 48 0.96 -9.27 -0.80
N ALA A 49 1.07 -9.29 -2.13
CA ALA A 49 2.21 -9.93 -2.81
C ALA A 49 3.55 -9.26 -2.48
N ALA A 50 3.57 -7.92 -2.38
CA ALA A 50 4.77 -7.15 -2.11
C ALA A 50 5.24 -7.25 -0.65
N PHE A 51 4.33 -7.50 0.30
CA PHE A 51 4.66 -7.59 1.72
C PHE A 51 5.68 -8.69 2.00
N THR A 52 5.47 -9.91 1.49
CA THR A 52 6.37 -11.04 1.75
C THR A 52 7.80 -10.76 1.25
N ALA A 53 7.93 -10.10 0.09
CA ALA A 53 9.24 -9.69 -0.44
C ALA A 53 9.92 -8.62 0.43
N PHE A 54 9.15 -7.78 1.09
CA PHE A 54 9.64 -6.72 1.98
C PHE A 54 9.99 -7.23 3.40
N ALA A 55 9.08 -7.99 4.02
CA ALA A 55 9.19 -8.45 5.40
C ALA A 55 9.95 -9.77 5.54
N GLY A 56 9.97 -10.61 4.51
CA GLY A 56 10.59 -11.95 4.54
C GLY A 56 9.76 -13.03 5.24
N VAL A 57 8.55 -12.71 5.70
CA VAL A 57 7.52 -13.62 6.22
C VAL A 57 6.17 -13.22 5.61
N THR A 58 5.17 -14.11 5.63
CA THR A 58 3.81 -13.69 5.25
C THR A 58 3.21 -12.78 6.33
N TRP A 59 2.17 -12.02 5.97
CA TRP A 59 1.54 -11.11 6.93
C TRP A 59 0.84 -11.89 8.05
N GLU A 60 0.26 -13.06 7.75
CA GLU A 60 -0.36 -13.97 8.72
C GLU A 60 0.62 -14.51 9.76
N GLU A 61 1.90 -14.66 9.40
CA GLU A 61 2.97 -15.09 10.31
C GLU A 61 3.58 -13.92 11.09
N SER A 62 3.11 -12.69 10.86
CA SER A 62 3.63 -11.47 11.46
C SER A 62 2.64 -10.87 12.48
N LYS A 63 3.09 -9.82 13.20
CA LYS A 63 2.21 -9.00 14.05
C LYS A 63 1.55 -7.83 13.29
N PHE A 64 1.69 -7.83 11.97
CA PHE A 64 1.29 -6.75 11.10
C PHE A 64 0.20 -7.19 10.13
N ASP A 65 -0.58 -6.21 9.70
CA ASP A 65 -1.53 -6.36 8.59
C ASP A 65 -1.23 -5.30 7.52
N VAL A 66 -1.77 -5.52 6.32
CA VAL A 66 -1.50 -4.73 5.13
C VAL A 66 -2.70 -3.84 4.82
N GLN A 67 -2.43 -2.58 4.48
CA GLN A 67 -3.41 -1.65 3.98
C GLN A 67 -2.98 -1.13 2.60
N ALA A 68 -3.86 -1.28 1.61
CA ALA A 68 -3.69 -0.65 0.32
C ALA A 68 -4.35 0.72 0.30
N TYR A 69 -3.68 1.71 -0.30
CA TYR A 69 -4.26 2.99 -0.67
C TYR A 69 -4.25 3.10 -2.19
N TRP A 70 -5.38 3.50 -2.76
CA TRP A 70 -5.58 3.57 -4.20
C TRP A 70 -6.22 4.89 -4.59
N PRO A 71 -6.16 5.28 -5.88
CA PRO A 71 -6.70 6.56 -6.29
C PRO A 71 -8.23 6.56 -6.21
N SER A 72 -8.77 7.69 -5.76
CA SER A 72 -10.19 8.00 -5.94
C SER A 72 -10.52 8.25 -7.42
N GLU A 73 -11.78 8.11 -7.80
CA GLU A 73 -12.25 8.49 -9.14
C GLU A 73 -11.94 9.96 -9.47
N ARG A 74 -12.06 10.85 -8.47
CA ARG A 74 -11.73 12.26 -8.62
C ARG A 74 -10.26 12.46 -8.98
N SER A 75 -9.33 11.92 -8.18
CA SER A 75 -7.89 12.05 -8.44
C SER A 75 -7.45 11.34 -9.71
N TRP A 76 -8.09 10.22 -10.04
CA TRP A 76 -7.90 9.50 -11.29
C TRP A 76 -8.21 10.37 -12.51
N THR A 77 -9.30 11.14 -12.45
CA THR A 77 -9.77 12.00 -13.55
C THR A 77 -9.06 13.35 -13.57
N SER A 78 -8.98 14.04 -12.44
CA SER A 78 -8.49 15.43 -12.37
C SER A 78 -6.97 15.55 -12.33
N ALA A 79 -6.28 14.52 -11.84
CA ALA A 79 -4.83 14.53 -11.62
C ALA A 79 -4.11 13.37 -12.32
N ASN A 80 -4.83 12.57 -13.11
CA ASN A 80 -4.30 11.35 -13.72
C ASN A 80 -3.62 10.43 -12.68
N ASP A 81 -4.12 10.42 -11.43
CA ASP A 81 -3.50 9.63 -10.37
C ASP A 81 -3.73 8.15 -10.64
N ARG A 82 -2.64 7.39 -10.64
CA ARG A 82 -2.60 5.94 -10.82
C ARG A 82 -1.76 5.29 -9.72
N ARG A 83 -1.46 5.99 -8.63
CA ARG A 83 -0.56 5.47 -7.60
C ARG A 83 -1.30 4.57 -6.62
N VAL A 84 -0.73 3.42 -6.36
CA VAL A 84 -1.09 2.52 -5.27
C VAL A 84 0.02 2.60 -4.24
N LEU A 85 -0.33 2.84 -2.97
CA LEU A 85 0.61 2.81 -1.85
C LEU A 85 0.27 1.63 -0.96
N CYS A 86 1.29 0.89 -0.55
CA CYS A 86 1.15 -0.26 0.32
C CYS A 86 1.69 0.09 1.71
N GLY A 87 0.78 0.13 2.68
CA GLY A 87 1.04 0.39 4.08
C GLY A 87 1.03 -0.89 4.89
N VAL A 88 1.82 -0.92 5.96
CA VAL A 88 1.80 -1.97 6.98
C VAL A 88 1.59 -1.33 8.34
N TYR A 89 0.79 -1.98 9.20
CA TYR A 89 0.45 -1.48 10.53
C TYR A 89 0.31 -2.62 11.54
N LEU A 90 0.45 -2.33 12.84
CA LEU A 90 0.29 -3.34 13.89
C LEU A 90 -1.19 -3.71 14.03
N VAL A 91 -1.49 -5.01 14.05
CA VAL A 91 -2.87 -5.51 14.21
C VAL A 91 -3.52 -5.10 15.54
N THR A 92 -2.70 -4.76 16.54
CA THR A 92 -3.17 -4.28 17.84
C THR A 92 -3.71 -2.83 17.77
N GLY A 93 -3.41 -2.10 16.69
CA GLY A 93 -3.70 -0.67 16.57
C GLY A 93 -2.68 0.24 17.25
N ASP A 94 -1.63 -0.32 17.87
CA ASP A 94 -0.54 0.45 18.47
C ASP A 94 0.35 1.11 17.42
N MET A 95 1.14 2.11 17.84
CA MET A 95 2.19 2.66 16.99
C MET A 95 3.36 1.69 16.86
N ALA A 96 3.79 1.45 15.63
CA ALA A 96 5.04 0.77 15.35
C ALA A 96 6.23 1.69 15.60
N LYS A 97 7.36 1.08 15.97
CA LYS A 97 8.68 1.74 16.02
C LYS A 97 9.70 0.81 15.37
N GLY A 98 10.48 1.35 14.44
CA GLY A 98 11.32 0.59 13.53
C GLY A 98 10.57 0.18 12.26
N SER A 99 11.29 -0.45 11.34
CA SER A 99 10.73 -0.95 10.08
C SER A 99 10.28 -2.40 10.22
N ALA A 100 9.20 -2.78 9.54
CA ALA A 100 8.75 -4.16 9.34
C ALA A 100 9.56 -4.91 8.26
N ARG A 101 10.64 -4.31 7.73
CA ARG A 101 11.54 -4.95 6.77
C ARG A 101 12.33 -6.09 7.42
N GLY A 102 12.37 -7.24 6.76
CA GLY A 102 13.28 -8.34 7.13
C GLY A 102 13.01 -8.99 8.50
N LEU A 103 11.74 -9.10 8.90
CA LEU A 103 11.30 -9.85 10.09
C LEU A 103 11.64 -11.34 10.03
N GLY A 104 11.76 -11.91 8.83
CA GLY A 104 12.09 -13.33 8.62
C GLY A 104 13.59 -13.68 8.72
N LYS A 105 14.42 -12.81 9.31
CA LYS A 105 15.86 -13.03 9.46
C LYS A 105 16.27 -13.15 10.93
#